data_AF-A0A3N5YFK0-F1
#
_entry.id   AF-A0A3N5YFK0-F1
#
_cell.length_a   1.000
_cell.length_b   1.000
_cell.length_c   1.000
_cell.angle_alpha   90.00
_cell.angle_beta   90.00
_cell.angle_gamma   90.00
#
_symmetry.space_group_name_H-M   'P 1'
#
loop_
_entity.id
_entity.type
_entity.pdbx_description
1 polymer ?
#
loop_
_entity_poly.entity_id
_entity_poly.type
_entity_poly.pdbx_seq_one_letter_code
_entity_poly.pdbx_strand_id
1 'polypeptide(L)'
;MTSRTGKKAAAVAAVAGCLLWAAGCGEPTHEGAELPTLSVSHWTDATELFMEHPPLVAGSTVRMAVHLTTLNDFSPLDEGRPSIELRGPDGRVTTLPGSDPLRPGAF
;
A
#
# COMPACT_ATOMS: atom_id res chain seq x y z
N MET A 1 -47.13 -40.61 45.99
CA MET A 1 -48.36 -40.21 45.26
C MET A 1 -48.54 -38.71 45.49
N THR A 2 -48.68 -37.93 44.40
CA THR A 2 -49.00 -36.47 44.31
C THR A 2 -47.98 -35.48 44.90
N SER A 3 -47.19 -34.73 44.12
CA SER A 3 -47.56 -33.56 43.27
C SER A 3 -47.90 -32.29 44.07
N ARG A 4 -47.06 -31.24 43.93
CA ARG A 4 -47.36 -29.87 43.47
C ARG A 4 -46.43 -28.79 44.06
N THR A 5 -45.52 -28.36 43.20
CA THR A 5 -45.33 -26.97 42.73
C THR A 5 -45.77 -25.81 43.64
N GLY A 6 -44.81 -24.93 43.97
CA GLY A 6 -44.83 -23.58 43.41
C GLY A 6 -44.47 -22.40 44.33
N LYS A 7 -43.69 -21.47 43.73
CA LYS A 7 -43.61 -20.01 43.97
C LYS A 7 -42.75 -19.61 45.20
N LYS A 8 -41.83 -18.62 45.15
CA LYS A 8 -41.52 -17.52 44.23
C LYS A 8 -40.08 -17.03 44.52
N ALA A 9 -39.55 -16.28 43.56
CA ALA A 9 -38.20 -15.72 43.47
C ALA A 9 -37.85 -14.58 44.45
N ALA A 10 -36.56 -14.19 44.33
CA ALA A 10 -35.86 -12.97 44.77
C ALA A 10 -35.07 -13.15 46.07
N ALA A 11 -33.81 -12.74 46.19
CA ALA A 11 -33.09 -11.70 45.45
C ALA A 11 -31.60 -12.04 45.32
N VAL A 12 -31.00 -11.74 44.17
CA VAL A 12 -29.56 -11.75 43.96
C VAL A 12 -29.02 -10.42 44.48
N ALA A 13 -28.30 -10.46 45.60
CA ALA A 13 -27.51 -9.35 46.10
C ALA A 13 -26.07 -9.49 45.60
N ALA A 14 -25.56 -8.35 45.12
CA ALA A 14 -24.31 -8.17 44.43
C ALA A 14 -23.07 -8.68 45.19
N VAL A 15 -22.19 -9.37 44.46
CA VAL A 15 -20.75 -9.37 44.75
C VAL A 15 -20.07 -8.80 43.51
N ALA A 16 -19.88 -7.50 43.52
CA ALA A 16 -19.11 -6.77 42.54
C ALA A 16 -17.63 -6.81 42.93
N GLY A 17 -16.79 -7.08 41.94
CA GLY A 17 -15.36 -6.77 42.00
C GLY A 17 -14.47 -7.99 42.19
N CYS A 18 -14.05 -8.61 41.07
CA CYS A 18 -12.66 -8.96 40.74
C CYS A 18 -12.62 -9.96 39.57
N LEU A 19 -13.15 -9.61 38.39
CA LEU A 19 -13.11 -10.48 37.20
C LEU A 19 -13.01 -9.66 35.92
N LEU A 20 -11.92 -8.89 35.77
CA LEU A 20 -11.54 -8.32 34.48
C LEU A 20 -10.01 -8.36 34.35
N TRP A 21 -9.45 -9.57 34.26
CA TRP A 21 -8.06 -9.73 33.82
C TRP A 21 -7.92 -11.01 32.99
N ALA A 22 -8.61 -11.05 31.86
CA ALA A 22 -8.35 -12.03 30.82
C ALA A 22 -8.62 -11.41 29.46
N ALA A 23 -7.65 -11.56 28.56
CA ALA A 23 -7.71 -11.32 27.12
C ALA A 23 -7.55 -9.86 26.64
N GLY A 24 -6.47 -9.22 27.04
CA GLY A 24 -5.97 -7.99 26.40
C GLY A 24 -4.53 -8.11 25.89
N CYS A 25 -4.07 -9.30 25.49
CA CYS A 25 -2.84 -9.41 24.71
C CYS A 25 -3.20 -9.12 23.25
N GLY A 26 -3.18 -7.84 22.86
CA GLY A 26 -3.05 -7.52 21.45
C GLY A 26 -1.68 -8.00 21.02
N GLU A 27 -1.62 -9.06 20.21
CA GLU A 27 -0.38 -9.40 19.50
C GLU A 27 0.04 -8.17 18.69
N PRO A 28 1.29 -7.69 18.82
CA PRO A 28 1.79 -6.66 17.93
C PRO A 28 1.69 -7.24 16.51
N THR A 29 0.83 -6.63 15.70
CA THR A 29 0.76 -6.95 14.28
C THR A 29 2.15 -6.64 13.74
N HIS A 30 2.86 -7.67 13.31
CA HIS A 30 4.17 -7.51 12.69
C HIS A 30 3.91 -6.86 11.33
N GLU A 31 3.80 -5.53 11.31
CA GLU A 31 3.87 -4.77 10.06
C GLU A 31 5.20 -5.16 9.41
N GLY A 32 5.10 -5.90 8.30
CA GLY A 32 6.27 -6.32 7.55
C GLY A 32 7.12 -5.10 7.23
N ALA A 33 8.44 -5.23 7.34
CA ALA A 33 9.36 -4.13 7.09
C ALA A 33 9.03 -3.45 5.76
N GLU A 34 8.76 -2.14 5.80
CA GLU A 34 8.49 -1.35 4.61
C GLU A 34 9.73 -1.40 3.70
N LEU A 35 9.52 -1.73 2.43
CA LEU A 35 10.61 -1.77 1.46
C LEU A 35 11.07 -0.34 1.16
N PRO A 36 12.38 -0.10 0.98
CA PRO A 36 12.88 1.23 0.67
C PRO A 36 12.33 1.71 -0.67
N THR A 37 11.95 2.99 -0.76
CA THR A 37 11.66 3.62 -2.05
C THR A 37 12.96 3.91 -2.78
N LEU A 38 13.03 3.52 -4.04
CA LEU A 38 14.14 3.80 -4.95
C LEU A 38 13.74 4.93 -5.89
N SER A 39 14.67 5.82 -6.20
CA SER A 39 14.46 6.95 -7.10
C SER A 39 15.44 6.95 -8.26
N VAL A 40 14.98 7.33 -9.44
CA VAL A 40 15.81 7.52 -10.65
C VAL A 40 15.53 8.90 -11.21
N SER A 41 16.60 9.68 -11.42
CA SER A 41 16.56 10.93 -12.19
C SER A 41 17.38 10.78 -13.46
N HIS A 42 16.84 11.22 -14.59
CA HIS A 42 17.55 11.25 -15.86
C HIS A 42 17.05 12.44 -16.68
N TRP A 43 17.93 13.06 -17.46
CA TRP A 43 17.56 14.18 -18.32
C TRP A 43 18.15 14.05 -19.71
N THR A 44 17.47 14.69 -20.66
CA THR A 44 17.99 14.98 -22.00
C THR A 44 18.19 16.49 -22.13
N ASP A 45 18.45 17.00 -23.33
CA ASP A 45 18.44 18.44 -23.58
C ASP A 45 17.01 19.04 -23.51
N ALA A 46 15.97 18.21 -23.61
CA ALA A 46 14.59 18.66 -23.74
C ALA A 46 13.70 18.34 -22.53
N THR A 47 13.99 17.26 -21.81
CA THR A 47 13.10 16.75 -20.75
C THR A 47 13.86 16.16 -19.58
N GLU A 48 13.25 16.23 -18.41
CA GLU A 48 13.64 15.49 -17.20
C GLU A 48 12.63 14.38 -16.90
N LEU A 49 13.16 13.23 -16.48
CA LEU A 49 12.45 12.12 -15.85
C LEU A 49 12.86 12.08 -14.38
N PHE A 50 11.86 12.09 -13.49
CA PHE A 50 12.00 11.65 -12.10
C PHE A 50 11.03 10.50 -11.83
N MET A 51 11.55 9.34 -11.44
CA MET A 51 10.76 8.14 -11.18
C MET A 51 11.03 7.60 -9.77
N GLU A 52 9.97 7.23 -9.07
CA GLU A 52 10.06 6.50 -7.80
C GLU A 52 9.37 5.14 -7.89
N HIS A 53 9.99 4.11 -7.31
CA HIS A 53 9.43 2.77 -7.26
C HIS A 53 9.98 1.96 -6.08
N PRO A 54 9.23 0.97 -5.57
CA PRO A 54 9.79 -0.01 -4.63
C PRO A 54 10.75 -0.97 -5.36
N PRO A 55 11.54 -1.80 -4.65
CA PRO A 55 12.41 -2.79 -5.27
C PRO A 55 11.62 -3.75 -6.15
N LEU A 56 12.16 -4.09 -7.32
CA LEU A 56 11.52 -5.01 -8.26
C LEU A 56 11.81 -6.45 -7.83
N VAL A 57 10.79 -7.12 -7.28
CA VAL A 57 10.87 -8.51 -6.79
C VAL A 57 9.98 -9.41 -7.65
N ALA A 58 10.50 -10.58 -8.01
CA ALA A 58 9.75 -11.54 -8.82
C ALA A 58 8.42 -11.94 -8.15
N GLY A 59 7.33 -11.93 -8.92
CA GLY A 59 5.98 -12.25 -8.44
C GLY A 59 5.22 -11.09 -7.80
N SER A 60 5.87 -9.94 -7.57
CA SER A 60 5.23 -8.75 -7.02
C SER A 60 4.80 -7.78 -8.12
N THR A 61 3.59 -7.26 -8.01
CA THR A 61 3.17 -6.08 -8.80
C THR A 61 3.64 -4.82 -8.09
N VAL A 62 4.25 -3.90 -8.82
CA VAL A 62 4.69 -2.62 -8.30
C VAL A 62 4.05 -1.47 -9.08
N ARG A 63 3.97 -0.30 -8.46
CA ARG A 63 3.63 0.96 -9.12
C ARG A 63 4.89 1.80 -9.21
N MET A 64 5.12 2.39 -10.37
CA MET A 64 6.17 3.37 -10.58
C MET A 64 5.49 4.74 -10.68
N ALA A 65 5.92 5.69 -9.86
CA ALA A 65 5.46 7.07 -9.94
C ALA A 65 6.41 7.82 -10.88
N VAL A 66 5.93 8.23 -12.05
CA VAL A 66 6.73 8.88 -13.07
C VAL A 66 6.34 10.35 -13.16
N HIS A 67 7.33 11.23 -13.06
CA HIS A 67 7.21 12.67 -13.27
C HIS A 67 8.05 13.04 -14.50
N LEU A 68 7.43 13.72 -15.47
CA LEU A 68 8.07 14.20 -16.68
C LEU A 68 7.91 15.73 -16.78
N THR A 69 9.03 16.40 -17.05
CA THR A 69 9.11 17.87 -17.10
C THR A 69 9.84 18.30 -18.37
N THR A 70 9.39 19.36 -19.03
CA THR A 70 10.12 20.00 -20.14
C THR A 70 11.22 20.91 -19.59
N LEU A 71 12.41 20.88 -20.15
CA LEU A 71 13.54 21.67 -19.64
C LEU A 71 13.66 23.08 -20.24
N ASN A 72 12.87 23.39 -21.28
CA ASN A 72 12.83 24.73 -21.84
C ASN A 72 12.23 25.75 -20.86
N ASP A 73 11.21 25.34 -20.11
CA ASP A 73 10.42 26.20 -19.22
C ASP A 73 10.03 25.54 -17.89
N PHE A 74 10.51 24.33 -17.62
CA PHE A 74 10.22 23.53 -16.42
C PHE A 74 8.72 23.22 -16.24
N SER A 75 7.96 23.23 -17.33
CA SER A 75 6.54 22.88 -17.30
C SER A 75 6.35 21.35 -17.24
N PRO A 76 5.23 20.87 -16.67
CA PRO A 76 4.90 19.45 -16.71
C PRO A 76 4.65 18.97 -18.15
N LEU A 77 5.12 17.77 -18.49
CA LEU A 77 4.82 17.15 -19.78
C LEU A 77 3.46 16.44 -19.71
N ASP A 78 2.43 17.05 -20.29
CA ASP A 78 1.02 16.62 -20.13
C ASP A 78 0.47 15.78 -21.29
N GLU A 79 1.25 15.59 -22.36
CA GLU A 79 0.82 14.85 -23.54
C GLU A 79 1.67 13.60 -23.75
N GLY A 80 1.01 12.54 -24.22
CA GLY A 80 1.64 11.27 -24.56
C GLY A 80 1.34 10.15 -23.57
N ARG A 81 1.98 9.00 -23.79
CA ARG A 81 1.88 7.82 -22.93
C ARG A 81 3.26 7.21 -22.78
N PRO A 82 3.87 7.23 -21.58
CA PRO A 82 5.18 6.64 -21.38
C PRO A 82 5.10 5.11 -21.50
N SER A 83 6.24 4.48 -21.72
CA SER A 83 6.40 3.03 -21.64
C SER A 83 7.70 2.71 -20.92
N ILE A 84 7.74 1.60 -20.22
CA ILE A 84 8.93 1.13 -19.50
C ILE A 84 9.44 -0.13 -20.17
N GLU A 85 10.70 -0.10 -20.60
CA GLU A 85 11.42 -1.26 -21.09
C GLU A 85 12.24 -1.86 -19.94
N LEU A 86 11.95 -3.11 -19.59
CA LEU A 86 12.72 -3.89 -18.63
C LEU A 86 13.54 -4.93 -19.37
N ARG A 87 14.85 -4.96 -19.11
CA ARG A 87 15.77 -5.96 -19.65
C ARG A 87 16.26 -6.88 -18.54
N GLY A 88 15.95 -8.16 -18.66
CA GLY A 88 16.41 -9.20 -17.74
C GLY A 88 17.89 -9.56 -17.96
N PRO A 89 18.52 -10.26 -16.99
CA PRO A 89 19.91 -10.75 -17.12
C PRO A 89 20.09 -11.75 -18.27
N ASP A 90 19.03 -12.44 -18.67
CA ASP A 90 18.98 -13.34 -19.82
C ASP A 90 18.86 -12.59 -21.17
N GLY A 91 18.83 -11.26 -21.14
CA GLY A 91 18.68 -10.40 -22.31
C GLY A 91 17.24 -10.25 -22.79
N ARG A 92 16.25 -10.89 -22.15
CA ARG A 92 14.84 -10.72 -22.53
C ARG A 92 14.38 -9.31 -22.22
N VAL A 93 13.66 -8.73 -23.17
CA VAL A 93 13.09 -7.40 -23.08
C VAL A 93 11.59 -7.49 -22.92
N THR A 94 11.04 -6.76 -21.96
CA THR A 94 9.59 -6.60 -21.76
C THR A 94 9.26 -5.12 -21.74
N THR A 95 8.37 -4.70 -22.64
CA THR A 95 7.86 -3.32 -22.67
C THR A 95 6.48 -3.27 -22.04
N LEU A 96 6.30 -2.41 -21.04
CA LEU A 96 5.04 -2.20 -20.34
C LEU A 96 4.51 -0.80 -20.69
N PRO A 97 3.28 -0.68 -21.22
CA PRO A 97 2.68 0.63 -21.45
C PRO A 97 2.34 1.29 -20.11
N GLY A 98 2.60 2.59 -20.02
CA GLY A 98 2.17 3.45 -18.92
C GLY A 98 0.73 3.91 -19.06
N SER A 99 0.32 4.75 -18.11
CA SER A 99 -1.02 5.34 -18.07
C SER A 99 -1.08 6.67 -18.82
N ASP A 100 -2.29 7.23 -19.00
CA ASP A 100 -2.42 8.65 -19.33
C ASP A 100 -2.03 9.48 -18.10
N PRO A 101 -1.61 10.76 -18.25
CA PRO A 101 -1.26 11.58 -17.09
C PRO A 101 -2.41 11.61 -16.07
N LEU A 102 -2.11 11.25 -14.83
CA LEU A 102 -3.04 11.29 -13.70
C LEU A 102 -3.20 12.71 -13.15
N ARG A 103 -2.16 13.52 -13.30
CA ARG A 103 -2.05 14.97 -12.98
C ARG A 103 -1.00 15.56 -13.92
N PRO A 104 -0.87 16.89 -14.02
CA PRO A 104 0.14 17.48 -14.88
C PRO A 104 1.54 16.90 -14.62
N GLY A 105 2.17 16.37 -15.67
CA GLY A 105 3.48 15.71 -15.66
C GLY A 105 3.58 14.38 -14.92
N ALA A 106 2.51 13.88 -14.28
CA ALA A 106 2.55 12.68 -13.44
C ALA A 106 1.78 11.52 -14.07
N PHE A 107 2.45 10.39 -14.30
CA PHE A 107 1.95 9.20 -15.01
C PHE A 107 1.89 7.94 -14.14
#